data_AF-A0A7C7ID74-F1
#
_entry.id   AF-A0A7C7ID74-F1
#
_cell.length_a   1.000
_cell.length_b   1.000
_cell.length_c   1.000
_cell.angle_alpha   90.00
_cell.angle_beta   90.00
_cell.angle_gamma   90.00
#
_symmetry.space_group_name_H-M   'P 1'
#
loop_
_entity.id
_entity.type
_entity.pdbx_description
1 polymer ?
#
loop_
_entity_poly.entity_id
_entity_poly.type
_entity_poly.pdbx_seq_one_letter_code
_entity_poly.pdbx_strand_id
1 'polypeptide(L)' 'MAKIISPEIDSLLEQTSRSFYLTLKVLPTKIRGQIGLLYLLARLADTIADSASG' A
#
# COMPACT_ATOMS: atom_id res chain seq x y z
N MET A 1 10.57 12.96 -5.24
CA MET A 1 9.73 11.97 -4.52
C MET A 1 10.06 10.59 -5.03
N ALA A 2 10.37 9.63 -4.14
CA ALA A 2 10.69 8.26 -4.53
C ALA A 2 9.42 7.57 -5.04
N LYS A 3 9.34 7.34 -6.37
CA LYS A 3 8.20 6.70 -7.04
C LYS A 3 8.16 5.21 -6.74
N ILE A 4 7.23 4.75 -5.90
CA ILE A 4 7.13 3.34 -5.51
C ILE A 4 6.49 2.53 -6.63
N ILE A 5 5.34 2.96 -7.14
CA ILE A 5 4.61 2.33 -8.27
C ILE A 5 4.19 3.40 -9.28
N SER A 6 3.28 4.28 -8.88
CA SER A 6 2.75 5.39 -9.67
C SER A 6 2.36 6.51 -8.71
N PRO A 7 2.36 7.78 -9.13
CA PRO A 7 2.05 8.89 -8.23
C PRO A 7 0.67 8.75 -7.55
N GLU A 8 -0.32 8.20 -8.26
CA GLU A 8 -1.66 7.93 -7.73
C GLU A 8 -1.65 6.82 -6.67
N ILE A 9 -1.00 5.69 -6.96
CA ILE A 9 -0.92 4.55 -6.03
C ILE A 9 -0.06 4.89 -4.81
N ASP A 10 1.00 5.66 -4.98
CA ASP A 10 1.84 6.12 -3.89
C ASP A 10 1.06 7.03 -2.93
N SER A 11 0.22 7.92 -3.47
CA SER A 11 -0.68 8.76 -2.67
C SER A 11 -1.73 7.91 -1.94
N LEU A 12 -2.30 6.91 -2.61
CA LEU A 12 -3.26 5.98 -1.99
C LEU A 12 -2.63 5.15 -0.86
N LEU A 13 -1.40 4.67 -1.05
CA LEU A 13 -0.63 3.96 -0.02
C LEU A 13 -0.35 4.84 1.19
N GLU A 14 0.04 6.10 0.97
CA GLU A 14 0.30 7.05 2.05
C GLU A 14 -0.98 7.40 2.84
N GLN A 15 -2.11 7.53 2.14
CA GLN A 15 -3.42 7.80 2.76
C GLN A 15 -3.96 6.60 3.53
N THR A 16 -3.78 5.39 3.02
CA THR A 16 -4.24 4.15 3.68
C THR A 16 -3.36 3.77 4.87
N SER A 17 -2.03 3.96 4.79
CA SER A 17 -1.11 3.78 5.92
C SER A 17 0.24 4.46 5.75
N ARG A 18 0.43 5.58 6.46
CA ARG A 18 1.70 6.34 6.48
C ARG A 18 2.90 5.50 6.96
N SER A 19 2.71 4.70 8.02
CA SER A 19 3.78 3.88 8.59
C SER A 19 4.27 2.80 7.61
N PHE A 20 3.35 2.17 6.90
CA PHE A 20 3.70 1.17 5.89
C PHE A 20 4.35 1.82 4.66
N TYR A 21 3.83 2.96 4.22
CA TYR A 21 4.40 3.74 3.11
C TYR A 21 5.86 4.16 3.37
N LEU A 22 6.20 4.57 4.59
CA LEU A 22 7.59 4.84 4.99
C LEU A 22 8.46 3.57 4.94
N THR A 23 7.91 2.43 5.35
CA THR A 23 8.62 1.14 5.29
C THR A 23 8.94 0.75 3.85
N LEU A 24 7.99 0.92 2.91
CA LEU A 24 8.21 0.67 1.48
C LEU A 24 9.32 1.54 0.87
N LYS A 25 9.57 2.74 1.41
CA LYS A 25 10.66 3.61 0.94
C LYS A 25 12.05 3.07 1.29
N VAL A 26 12.16 2.25 2.34
CA VAL A 26 13.41 1.60 2.77
C VAL A 26 13.64 0.30 1.98
N LEU A 27 12.60 -0.30 1.40
CA LEU A 27 12.72 -1.52 0.61
C LEU A 27 13.46 -1.30 -0.73
N PRO A 28 14.17 -2.33 -1.23
CA PRO A 28 14.76 -2.32 -2.56
C PRO A 28 13.72 -1.99 -3.65
N THR A 29 14.13 -1.18 -4.62
CA THR A 29 13.30 -0.70 -5.75
C THR A 29 12.63 -1.83 -6.54
N LYS A 30 13.27 -3.00 -6.63
CA LYS A 30 12.72 -4.16 -7.35
C LYS A 30 11.47 -4.76 -6.70
N ILE A 31 11.35 -4.70 -5.38
CA ILE A 31 10.28 -5.39 -4.63
C ILE A 31 9.25 -4.43 -4.04
N ARG A 32 9.60 -3.16 -3.81
CA ARG A 32 8.70 -2.19 -3.16
C ARG A 32 7.36 -2.03 -3.88
N GLY A 33 7.34 -2.13 -5.21
CA GLY A 33 6.11 -2.02 -5.99
C GLY A 33 5.20 -3.24 -5.84
N GLN A 34 5.77 -4.44 -5.84
CA GLN A 34 5.02 -5.69 -5.62
C GLN A 34 4.41 -5.73 -4.23
N ILE A 35 5.19 -5.37 -3.20
CA ILE A 35 4.74 -5.33 -1.81
C ILE A 35 3.66 -4.24 -1.61
N GLY A 36 3.81 -3.07 -2.24
CA GLY A 36 2.81 -2.00 -2.19
C GLY A 36 1.46 -2.42 -2.77
N LEU A 37 1.45 -3.08 -3.94
CA LEU A 37 0.22 -3.61 -4.54
C LEU A 37 -0.42 -4.71 -3.68
N LEU A 38 0.40 -5.63 -3.16
CA LEU A 38 -0.07 -6.71 -2.28
C LEU A 38 -0.74 -6.14 -1.01
N TYR A 39 -0.15 -5.10 -0.42
CA TYR A 39 -0.70 -4.43 0.75
C TYR A 39 -2.06 -3.78 0.47
N LEU A 40 -2.19 -3.06 -0.65
CA LEU A 40 -3.48 -2.46 -1.03
C LEU A 40 -4.55 -3.53 -1.24
N LEU A 41 -4.20 -4.64 -1.90
CA LEU A 41 -5.11 -5.75 -2.12
C LEU A 41 -5.56 -6.39 -0.79
N ALA A 42 -4.60 -6.64 0.11
CA ALA A 42 -4.90 -7.18 1.44
C ALA A 42 -5.78 -6.22 2.26
N ARG A 43 -5.47 -4.91 2.25
CA ARG A 43 -6.23 -3.91 2.99
C ARG A 43 -7.65 -3.73 2.46
N LEU A 44 -7.82 -3.85 1.14
CA LEU A 44 -9.14 -3.82 0.51
C LEU A 44 -9.95 -5.07 0.89
N ALA A 45 -9.34 -6.25 0.90
CA ALA A 45 -9.99 -7.48 1.35
C ALA A 45 -10.41 -7.43 2.83
N ASP A 46 -9.53 -6.92 3.69
CA ASP A 46 -9.77 -6.68 5.13
C ASP A 46 -10.97 -5.74 5.33
N THR A 47 -11.02 -4.64 4.58
CA THR A 47 -12.15 -3.68 4.63
C THR A 47 -13.47 -4.32 4.19
N ILE A 48 -13.46 -5.17 3.15
CA ILE A 48 -14.66 -5.89 2.69
C ILE A 48 -15.12 -6.88 3.76
N ALA A 49 -14.19 -7.61 4.39
CA ALA A 49 -14.51 -8.56 5.45
C ALA A 49 -15.06 -7.88 6.72
N ASP A 50 -14.47 -6.75 7.12
CA ASP A 50 -14.96 -5.92 8.23
C ASP A 50 -16.35 -5.36 7.93
N SER A 51 -16.60 -4.95 6.68
CA SER A 51 -17.90 -4.40 6.26
C SER A 51 -18.99 -5.45 6.11
N ALA A 52 -18.64 -6.69 5.75
CA ALA A 52 -19.59 -7.80 5.59
C ALA A 52 -20.03 -8.42 6.91
N SER A 53 -19.35 -8.10 8.01
CA SER A 53 -19.62 -8.63 9.35
C SER A 53 -20.55 -7.71 10.18
N GLY A 54 -21.14 -6.68 9.57
CA GLY A 54 -22.06 -5.71 10.19
C GLY A 54 -23.47 -5.75 9.60
#